data_AF-A0A8T4TKQ5-F1
#
_entry.id   AF-A0A8T4TKQ5-F1
#
_cell.length_a   1.000
_cell.length_b   1.000
_cell.length_c   1.000
_cell.angle_alpha   90.00
_cell.angle_beta   90.00
_cell.angle_gamma   90.00
#
_symmetry.space_group_name_H-M   'P 1'
#
loop_
_entity.id
_entity.type
_entity.pdbx_description
1 polymer ?
#
loop_
_entity_poly.entity_id
_entity_poly.type
_entity_poly.pdbx_seq_one_letter_code
_entity_poly.pdbx_strand_id
1 'polypeptide(L)'
;MRWVLNISGVAEYINLGPGDSGSFIAGVLRNNQPTLYTLKLVATDSHRLSGSSTKLFTVVLFNQTQQNLTENHWLETEYATIGLPMAVYNDSQASNGRYIGSYVSDGYGQLQFIISNPGIYYLWMRTKWSGGSSNSLFVSVDNQPEIEFGNDYTFNGWHWINSFQSHEVPEIVTLQLSAGSHLIKIRGREAGGLFGVDKILLTGNPNYIPNELGESGENKPLPPQQQTLFFDNFERYPLGLIPLAWASNTGTWQVVVDGTNTYEGYMGAGNAYSYPNNQSHLNLRNYRFESKFKILNSSTGIGFIGYHTSGRAYQIRYRSFPGQIFIEDISNFNGELGQDLRIFNYSLQKDIWYRVKVEFETQTSKTIIKVKIWNDAENEPSTWLITYEDTRSNRIQQGGFGYNVRHLANRFDDIKVTRLPQ
;
A
#
# COMPACT_ATOMS: atom_id res chain seq x y z
N MET A 1 -18.70 -42.08 -23.39
CA MET A 1 -17.55 -41.74 -24.24
C MET A 1 -16.33 -41.58 -23.35
N ARG A 2 -15.15 -42.09 -23.73
CA ARG A 2 -13.92 -41.92 -22.93
C ARG A 2 -13.02 -40.92 -23.64
N TRP A 3 -12.60 -39.86 -22.97
CA TRP A 3 -11.72 -38.84 -23.55
C TRP A 3 -10.27 -39.20 -23.25
N VAL A 4 -9.38 -39.04 -24.23
CA VAL A 4 -7.94 -39.32 -24.05
C VAL A 4 -7.17 -38.04 -24.34
N LEU A 5 -6.57 -37.46 -23.31
CA LEU A 5 -5.69 -36.31 -23.47
C LEU A 5 -4.25 -36.80 -23.40
N ASN A 6 -3.52 -36.70 -24.52
CA ASN A 6 -2.10 -37.04 -24.58
C ASN A 6 -1.29 -35.77 -24.78
N ILE A 7 -0.75 -35.25 -23.69
CA ILE A 7 0.23 -34.17 -23.72
C ILE A 7 1.58 -34.85 -23.56
N SER A 8 2.30 -34.98 -24.68
CA SER A 8 3.67 -35.47 -24.81
C SER A 8 4.22 -36.24 -23.59
N GLY A 9 3.80 -37.50 -23.43
CA GLY A 9 4.46 -38.46 -22.55
C GLY A 9 3.75 -38.83 -21.25
N VAL A 10 2.58 -38.26 -20.94
CA VAL A 10 1.74 -38.74 -19.82
C VAL A 10 0.38 -39.16 -20.36
N ALA A 11 0.15 -40.47 -20.41
CA ALA A 11 -1.12 -41.04 -20.87
C ALA A 11 -2.08 -41.16 -19.67
N GLU A 12 -2.74 -40.07 -19.30
CA GLU A 12 -3.85 -40.10 -18.34
C GLU A 12 -5.20 -39.96 -19.04
N TYR A 13 -6.20 -40.67 -18.51
CA TYR A 13 -7.53 -40.80 -19.09
C TYR A 13 -8.53 -40.01 -18.26
N ILE A 14 -9.39 -39.23 -18.92
CA ILE A 14 -10.49 -38.54 -18.26
C ILE A 14 -11.80 -39.02 -18.88
N ASN A 15 -12.73 -39.48 -18.04
CA ASN A 15 -14.07 -39.85 -18.48
C ASN A 15 -15.02 -38.72 -18.12
N LEU A 16 -15.40 -37.91 -19.12
CA LEU A 16 -16.28 -36.76 -18.90
C LEU A 16 -17.78 -37.13 -18.87
N GLY A 17 -18.18 -38.31 -19.34
CA GLY A 17 -19.61 -38.63 -19.52
C GLY A 17 -20.19 -38.11 -20.85
N PRO A 18 -21.39 -38.55 -21.28
CA PRO A 18 -22.04 -38.07 -22.51
C PRO A 18 -22.70 -36.69 -22.30
N GLY A 19 -22.34 -35.70 -23.12
CA GLY A 19 -22.96 -34.37 -23.10
C GLY A 19 -22.33 -33.37 -22.11
N ASP A 20 -21.31 -33.79 -21.37
CA ASP A 20 -20.65 -32.98 -20.35
C ASP A 20 -19.41 -32.23 -20.91
N SER A 21 -19.08 -31.12 -20.27
CA SER A 21 -17.85 -30.35 -20.48
C SER A 21 -16.98 -30.40 -19.22
N GLY A 22 -15.66 -30.26 -19.37
CA GLY A 22 -14.73 -30.28 -18.25
C GLY A 22 -13.47 -29.47 -18.54
N SER A 23 -12.83 -28.99 -17.48
CA SER A 23 -11.53 -28.31 -17.53
C SER A 23 -10.44 -29.25 -17.01
N PHE A 24 -9.28 -29.27 -17.68
CA PHE A 24 -8.12 -30.04 -17.25
C PHE A 24 -6.89 -29.14 -17.18
N ILE A 25 -6.11 -29.29 -16.12
CA ILE A 25 -4.80 -28.66 -15.95
C ILE A 25 -3.75 -29.73 -16.14
N ALA A 26 -2.92 -29.57 -17.17
CA ALA A 26 -1.80 -30.46 -17.40
C ALA A 26 -0.75 -30.33 -16.29
N GLY A 27 -0.28 -31.46 -15.77
CA GLY A 27 0.92 -31.50 -14.93
C GLY A 27 2.17 -31.05 -15.70
N VAL A 28 3.19 -30.63 -14.95
CA VAL A 28 4.48 -30.07 -15.39
C VAL A 28 4.99 -30.69 -16.70
N LEU A 29 5.21 -29.83 -17.72
CA LEU A 29 5.85 -30.22 -18.99
C LEU A 29 7.29 -30.70 -18.73
N ARG A 30 7.55 -31.99 -18.99
CA ARG A 30 8.93 -32.52 -18.97
C ARG A 30 9.62 -32.09 -20.27
N ASN A 31 10.74 -31.36 -20.15
CA ASN A 31 11.52 -30.72 -21.22
C ASN A 31 10.93 -29.39 -21.76
N ASN A 32 11.00 -28.38 -20.90
CA ASN A 32 10.61 -26.98 -21.08
C ASN A 32 11.57 -26.23 -22.05
N GLN A 33 11.69 -26.63 -23.31
CA GLN A 33 12.50 -25.92 -24.31
C GLN A 33 11.72 -24.74 -24.89
N PRO A 34 12.36 -23.62 -25.28
CA PRO A 34 11.65 -22.45 -25.79
C PRO A 34 11.33 -22.67 -27.28
N THR A 35 10.35 -23.52 -27.54
CA THR A 35 9.96 -23.93 -28.90
C THR A 35 8.44 -23.94 -29.06
N LEU A 36 7.99 -24.12 -30.29
CA LEU A 36 6.57 -24.27 -30.62
C LEU A 36 6.11 -25.67 -30.23
N TYR A 37 5.12 -25.74 -29.34
CA TYR A 37 4.45 -26.97 -28.92
C TYR A 37 3.09 -27.09 -29.60
N THR A 38 2.67 -28.33 -29.84
CA THR A 38 1.32 -28.65 -30.30
C THR A 38 0.59 -29.36 -29.16
N LEU A 39 -0.45 -28.74 -28.65
CA LEU A 39 -1.43 -29.41 -27.79
C LEU A 39 -2.38 -30.19 -28.69
N LYS A 40 -2.44 -31.51 -28.55
CA LYS A 40 -3.38 -32.37 -29.29
C LYS A 40 -4.39 -32.98 -28.35
N LEU A 41 -5.65 -32.66 -28.55
CA LEU A 41 -6.77 -33.33 -27.90
C LEU A 41 -7.29 -34.45 -28.83
N VAL A 42 -7.49 -35.65 -28.29
CA VAL A 42 -8.09 -36.78 -29.02
C VAL A 42 -9.33 -37.27 -28.29
N ALA A 43 -10.46 -37.22 -28.96
CA ALA A 43 -11.71 -37.79 -28.45
C ALA A 43 -11.93 -39.14 -29.13
N THR A 44 -12.20 -40.20 -28.38
CA THR A 44 -12.54 -41.52 -28.92
C THR A 44 -13.90 -41.94 -28.39
N ASP A 45 -14.82 -42.29 -29.30
CA ASP A 45 -16.15 -42.72 -28.92
C ASP A 45 -16.17 -44.19 -28.43
N SER A 46 -17.36 -44.66 -28.02
CA SER A 46 -17.55 -46.04 -27.56
C SER A 46 -17.38 -47.10 -28.66
N HIS A 47 -17.32 -46.71 -29.93
CA HIS A 47 -17.09 -47.58 -31.08
C HIS A 47 -15.62 -47.53 -31.58
N ARG A 48 -14.73 -46.90 -30.81
CA ARG A 48 -13.30 -46.70 -31.15
C ARG A 48 -13.05 -45.76 -32.33
N LEU A 49 -14.04 -44.98 -32.75
CA LEU A 49 -13.83 -43.91 -33.72
C LEU A 49 -13.24 -42.70 -32.99
N SER A 50 -12.27 -42.03 -33.62
CA SER A 50 -11.57 -40.90 -32.99
C SER A 50 -11.61 -39.63 -33.84
N GLY A 51 -11.73 -38.49 -33.16
CA GLY A 51 -11.54 -37.15 -33.72
C GLY A 51 -10.46 -36.42 -32.93
N SER A 52 -9.74 -35.50 -33.57
CA SER A 52 -8.71 -34.72 -32.88
C SER A 52 -8.77 -33.25 -33.23
N SER A 53 -8.42 -32.40 -32.27
CA SER A 53 -8.18 -30.98 -32.47
C SER A 53 -6.78 -30.63 -31.95
N THR A 54 -6.12 -29.69 -32.62
CA THR A 54 -4.78 -29.24 -32.26
C THR A 54 -4.75 -27.74 -32.05
N LYS A 55 -4.05 -27.30 -31.01
CA LYS A 55 -3.72 -25.88 -30.79
C LYS A 55 -2.23 -25.70 -30.64
N LEU A 56 -1.68 -24.71 -31.32
CA LEU A 56 -0.28 -24.33 -31.20
C LEU A 56 -0.10 -23.39 -30.02
N PHE A 57 0.99 -23.57 -29.28
CA PHE A 57 1.42 -22.64 -28.24
C PHE A 57 2.95 -22.63 -28.17
N THR A 58 3.53 -21.52 -27.70
CA THR A 58 4.98 -21.42 -27.49
C THR A 58 5.25 -21.43 -26.00
N VAL A 59 6.18 -22.27 -25.55
CA VAL A 59 6.72 -22.18 -24.20
C VAL A 59 7.90 -21.22 -24.25
N VAL A 60 7.98 -20.26 -23.34
CA VAL A 60 9.13 -19.36 -23.22
C VAL A 60 9.94 -19.80 -21.99
N LEU A 61 11.22 -20.10 -22.18
CA LEU A 61 12.14 -20.39 -21.07
C LEU A 61 12.36 -19.10 -20.26
N PHE A 62 11.88 -19.08 -19.02
CA PHE A 62 12.29 -18.07 -18.05
C PHE A 62 13.61 -18.50 -17.41
N ASN A 63 14.68 -17.74 -17.66
CA ASN A 63 15.91 -17.86 -16.89
C ASN A 63 15.60 -17.50 -15.42
N GLN A 64 15.89 -18.42 -14.50
CA GLN A 64 15.58 -18.31 -13.06
C GLN A 64 16.36 -17.22 -12.30
N THR A 65 17.01 -16.29 -13.00
CA THR A 65 17.68 -15.12 -12.43
C THR A 65 16.88 -13.82 -12.52
N GLN A 66 15.65 -13.83 -13.07
CA GLN A 66 14.71 -12.69 -13.06
C GLN A 66 13.58 -12.83 -12.03
N GLN A 67 13.88 -13.23 -10.79
CA GLN A 67 12.97 -13.01 -9.66
C GLN A 67 13.06 -11.57 -9.12
N ASN A 68 12.89 -10.57 -9.98
CA ASN A 68 12.67 -9.19 -9.54
C ASN A 68 11.51 -8.56 -10.34
N LEU A 69 10.30 -8.84 -9.80
CA LEU A 69 9.10 -7.99 -9.75
C LEU A 69 8.36 -7.72 -11.07
N THR A 70 7.52 -8.66 -11.51
CA THR A 70 6.34 -8.30 -12.30
C THR A 70 5.38 -7.54 -11.39
N GLU A 71 5.24 -6.24 -11.63
CA GLU A 71 4.41 -5.33 -10.88
C GLU A 71 2.91 -5.67 -11.06
N ASN A 72 2.15 -5.63 -9.97
CA ASN A 72 0.70 -5.85 -9.93
C ASN A 72 0.03 -4.64 -9.27
N HIS A 73 -1.01 -4.10 -9.88
CA HIS A 73 -1.84 -3.03 -9.31
C HIS A 73 -3.28 -3.49 -9.18
N TRP A 74 -3.79 -3.46 -7.95
CA TRP A 74 -5.17 -3.81 -7.65
C TRP A 74 -5.96 -2.53 -7.39
N LEU A 75 -7.07 -2.32 -8.10
CA LEU A 75 -7.90 -1.13 -7.97
C LEU A 75 -9.34 -1.51 -7.64
N GLU A 76 -9.83 -1.05 -6.49
CA GLU A 76 -11.21 -1.19 -6.00
C GLU A 76 -12.08 -0.11 -6.66
N THR A 77 -13.02 -0.52 -7.49
CA THR A 77 -13.72 0.42 -8.37
C THR A 77 -14.70 1.33 -7.64
N GLU A 78 -15.18 0.94 -6.45
CA GLU A 78 -16.08 1.75 -5.63
C GLU A 78 -15.45 3.06 -5.13
N TYR A 79 -14.14 3.25 -5.32
CA TYR A 79 -13.42 4.50 -5.05
C TYR A 79 -13.13 5.33 -6.31
N ALA A 80 -13.72 4.96 -7.45
CA ALA A 80 -13.61 5.73 -8.68
C ALA A 80 -14.25 7.12 -8.54
N THR A 81 -13.71 8.09 -9.26
CA THR A 81 -14.44 9.33 -9.56
C THR A 81 -15.57 8.99 -10.53
N ILE A 82 -16.81 9.22 -10.10
CA ILE A 82 -18.01 8.82 -10.84
C ILE A 82 -18.54 9.97 -11.69
N GLY A 83 -18.68 9.73 -12.99
CA GLY A 83 -19.50 10.51 -13.91
C GLY A 83 -20.84 9.83 -14.14
N LEU A 84 -21.92 10.55 -13.87
CA LEU A 84 -23.28 10.06 -14.11
C LEU A 84 -23.47 9.69 -15.59
N PRO A 85 -24.34 8.70 -15.90
CA PRO A 85 -25.20 7.91 -15.00
C PRO A 85 -24.52 6.70 -14.33
N MET A 86 -23.20 6.55 -14.38
CA MET A 86 -22.53 5.51 -13.59
C MET A 86 -22.75 5.76 -12.10
N ALA A 87 -22.83 4.69 -11.31
CA ALA A 87 -23.05 4.77 -9.88
C ALA A 87 -22.36 3.63 -9.12
N VAL A 88 -22.23 3.81 -7.81
CA VAL A 88 -21.77 2.76 -6.89
C VAL A 88 -22.99 2.00 -6.37
N TYR A 89 -22.93 0.68 -6.42
CA TYR A 89 -23.96 -0.24 -5.95
C TYR A 89 -23.42 -1.16 -4.85
N ASN A 90 -24.33 -1.79 -4.10
CA ASN A 90 -24.00 -2.76 -3.07
C ASN A 90 -24.24 -4.19 -3.58
N ASP A 91 -23.29 -5.09 -3.33
CA ASP A 91 -23.43 -6.55 -3.48
C ASP A 91 -22.46 -7.20 -2.50
N SER A 92 -22.95 -8.01 -1.57
CA SER A 92 -22.10 -8.66 -0.55
C SER A 92 -21.07 -9.64 -1.12
N GLN A 93 -21.20 -10.01 -2.41
CA GLN A 93 -20.24 -10.85 -3.12
C GLN A 93 -19.19 -10.05 -3.92
N ALA A 94 -19.28 -8.72 -3.93
CA ALA A 94 -18.22 -7.84 -4.42
C ALA A 94 -17.14 -7.65 -3.35
N SER A 95 -15.90 -7.34 -3.75
CA SER A 95 -14.88 -6.88 -2.81
C SER A 95 -15.40 -5.66 -2.05
N ASN A 96 -15.18 -5.64 -0.74
CA ASN A 96 -15.69 -4.60 0.16
C ASN A 96 -17.22 -4.36 0.09
N GLY A 97 -17.99 -5.30 -0.49
CA GLY A 97 -19.45 -5.24 -0.57
C GLY A 97 -20.02 -4.23 -1.56
N ARG A 98 -19.18 -3.60 -2.41
CA ARG A 98 -19.59 -2.52 -3.32
C ARG A 98 -18.88 -2.63 -4.67
N TYR A 99 -19.49 -2.05 -5.70
CA TYR A 99 -18.97 -2.08 -7.07
C TYR A 99 -19.52 -0.89 -7.87
N ILE A 100 -18.93 -0.57 -9.03
CA ILE A 100 -19.51 0.42 -9.95
C ILE A 100 -20.29 -0.25 -11.08
N GLY A 101 -21.32 0.44 -11.58
CA GLY A 101 -22.09 -0.04 -12.71
C GLY A 101 -22.92 1.05 -13.37
N SER A 102 -23.51 0.73 -14.51
CA SER A 102 -24.48 1.57 -15.20
C SER A 102 -25.56 0.72 -15.86
N TYR A 103 -26.77 1.29 -15.97
CA TYR A 103 -27.90 0.68 -16.68
C TYR A 103 -27.97 1.07 -18.17
N VAL A 104 -27.14 2.03 -18.58
CA VAL A 104 -27.17 2.65 -19.90
C VAL A 104 -25.78 2.73 -20.50
N SER A 105 -25.72 2.95 -21.80
CA SER A 105 -24.48 3.10 -22.59
C SER A 105 -23.81 4.46 -22.39
N ASP A 106 -23.74 4.93 -21.15
CA ASP A 106 -23.13 6.20 -20.76
C ASP A 106 -22.69 6.18 -19.28
N GLY A 107 -22.00 7.25 -18.86
CA GLY A 107 -21.45 7.41 -17.53
C GLY A 107 -20.11 6.71 -17.41
N TYR A 108 -19.30 7.14 -16.46
CA TYR A 108 -17.95 6.62 -16.30
C TYR A 108 -17.49 6.50 -14.85
N GLY A 109 -16.52 5.63 -14.63
CA GLY A 109 -15.74 5.51 -13.40
C GLY A 109 -14.28 5.70 -13.75
N GLN A 110 -13.59 6.60 -13.04
CA GLN A 110 -12.21 6.95 -13.32
C GLN A 110 -11.32 6.74 -12.09
N LEU A 111 -10.19 6.06 -12.29
CA LEU A 111 -9.25 5.67 -11.25
C LEU A 111 -7.83 6.07 -11.65
N GLN A 112 -7.07 6.57 -10.69
CA GLN A 112 -5.65 6.88 -10.85
C GLN A 112 -4.81 5.74 -10.26
N PHE A 113 -3.69 5.44 -10.92
CA PHE A 113 -2.69 4.48 -10.45
C PHE A 113 -1.29 4.94 -10.87
N ILE A 114 -0.24 4.30 -10.35
CA ILE A 114 1.15 4.65 -10.63
C ILE A 114 1.88 3.40 -11.07
N ILE A 115 2.50 3.44 -12.25
CA ILE A 115 3.37 2.38 -12.76
C ILE A 115 4.82 2.68 -12.40
N SER A 116 5.50 1.74 -11.76
CA SER A 116 6.92 1.85 -11.42
C SER A 116 7.81 1.37 -12.57
N ASN A 117 7.37 0.33 -13.28
CA ASN A 117 8.14 -0.29 -14.36
C ASN A 117 7.42 -0.11 -15.71
N PRO A 118 7.97 0.64 -16.67
CA PRO A 118 7.32 0.78 -17.97
C PRO A 118 7.24 -0.57 -18.69
N GLY A 119 6.13 -0.87 -19.35
CA GLY A 119 5.93 -2.17 -19.99
C GLY A 119 4.51 -2.44 -20.47
N ILE A 120 4.30 -3.68 -20.91
CA ILE A 120 2.98 -4.20 -21.26
C ILE A 120 2.33 -4.77 -20.00
N TYR A 121 1.12 -4.29 -19.68
CA TYR A 121 0.30 -4.78 -18.58
C TYR A 121 -0.95 -5.46 -19.11
N TYR A 122 -1.29 -6.61 -18.52
CA TYR A 122 -2.52 -7.34 -18.79
C TYR A 122 -3.63 -6.79 -17.90
N LEU A 123 -4.74 -6.40 -18.54
CA LEU A 123 -5.88 -5.82 -17.85
C LEU A 123 -6.88 -6.91 -17.51
N TRP A 124 -7.09 -7.13 -16.21
CA TRP A 124 -8.13 -7.98 -15.67
C TRP A 124 -9.19 -7.13 -14.99
N MET A 125 -10.46 -7.51 -15.13
CA MET A 125 -11.55 -6.96 -14.33
C MET A 125 -12.41 -8.07 -13.76
N ARG A 126 -12.89 -7.87 -12.53
CA ARG A 126 -13.91 -8.70 -11.92
C ARG A 126 -15.27 -8.11 -12.25
N THR A 127 -16.01 -8.80 -13.11
CA THR A 127 -17.22 -8.28 -13.75
C THR A 127 -18.43 -9.13 -13.43
N LYS A 128 -19.61 -8.52 -13.55
CA LYS A 128 -20.91 -9.18 -13.46
C LYS A 128 -21.82 -8.62 -14.54
N TRP A 129 -22.21 -9.47 -15.49
CA TRP A 129 -23.08 -9.12 -16.60
C TRP A 129 -24.51 -9.58 -16.32
N SER A 130 -25.51 -8.74 -16.61
CA SER A 130 -26.91 -9.11 -16.43
C SER A 130 -27.49 -9.91 -17.59
N GLY A 131 -26.86 -9.87 -18.77
CA GLY A 131 -27.32 -10.59 -19.96
C GLY A 131 -26.58 -10.15 -21.23
N GLY A 132 -26.92 -10.75 -22.37
CA GLY A 132 -26.22 -10.52 -23.65
C GLY A 132 -26.42 -9.13 -24.28
N SER A 133 -27.21 -8.25 -23.68
CA SER A 133 -27.35 -6.84 -24.05
C SER A 133 -26.73 -5.89 -23.01
N SER A 134 -25.97 -6.43 -22.06
CA SER A 134 -25.29 -5.69 -21.00
C SER A 134 -24.13 -6.54 -20.47
N ASN A 135 -23.23 -6.89 -21.38
CA ASN A 135 -22.09 -7.75 -21.12
C ASN A 135 -20.79 -7.17 -21.65
N SER A 136 -20.78 -5.91 -22.10
CA SER A 136 -19.56 -5.21 -22.48
C SER A 136 -19.51 -3.77 -21.99
N LEU A 137 -18.29 -3.25 -21.94
CA LEU A 137 -17.97 -1.88 -21.55
C LEU A 137 -16.83 -1.34 -22.41
N PHE A 138 -16.56 -0.05 -22.27
CA PHE A 138 -15.37 0.59 -22.81
C PHE A 138 -14.36 0.87 -21.71
N VAL A 139 -13.08 0.65 -22.02
CA VAL A 139 -11.95 1.04 -21.17
C VAL A 139 -11.00 1.95 -21.94
N SER A 140 -10.46 2.97 -21.31
CA SER A 140 -9.41 3.83 -21.87
C SER A 140 -8.41 4.19 -20.79
N VAL A 141 -7.17 4.50 -21.20
CA VAL A 141 -6.11 4.98 -20.31
C VAL A 141 -5.56 6.30 -20.85
N ASP A 142 -5.36 7.29 -19.99
CA ASP A 142 -4.76 8.60 -20.34
C ASP A 142 -5.41 9.31 -21.54
N ASN A 143 -6.73 9.20 -21.66
CA ASN A 143 -7.52 9.74 -22.77
C ASN A 143 -7.14 9.16 -24.15
N GLN A 144 -6.49 8.00 -24.20
CA GLN A 144 -6.34 7.21 -25.42
C GLN A 144 -7.70 6.67 -25.90
N PRO A 145 -7.81 6.21 -27.16
CA PRO A 145 -9.04 5.63 -27.69
C PRO A 145 -9.62 4.53 -26.80
N GLU A 146 -10.95 4.45 -26.78
CA GLU A 146 -11.66 3.42 -26.03
C GLU A 146 -11.44 2.04 -26.64
N ILE A 147 -11.18 1.07 -25.77
CA ILE A 147 -11.02 -0.35 -26.08
C ILE A 147 -12.28 -1.06 -25.58
N GLU A 148 -12.82 -1.97 -26.38
CA GLU A 148 -13.94 -2.82 -25.97
C GLU A 148 -13.46 -3.88 -24.98
N PHE A 149 -14.31 -4.25 -24.02
CA PHE A 149 -13.98 -5.22 -22.97
C PHE A 149 -15.24 -6.00 -22.57
N GLY A 150 -15.12 -7.31 -22.32
CA GLY A 150 -16.26 -8.17 -22.00
C GLY A 150 -16.72 -9.06 -23.17
N ASN A 151 -18.04 -9.24 -23.26
CA ASN A 151 -18.75 -10.10 -24.20
C ASN A 151 -18.41 -11.60 -24.11
N ASP A 152 -17.97 -12.10 -22.96
CA ASP A 152 -17.55 -13.49 -22.75
C ASP A 152 -18.70 -14.49 -22.53
N TYR A 153 -19.94 -14.01 -22.64
CA TYR A 153 -21.18 -14.80 -22.47
C TYR A 153 -21.35 -15.46 -21.07
N THR A 154 -20.64 -14.97 -20.04
CA THR A 154 -20.80 -15.42 -18.64
C THR A 154 -21.73 -14.47 -17.87
N PHE A 155 -22.92 -14.93 -17.47
CA PHE A 155 -23.93 -14.04 -16.86
C PHE A 155 -24.23 -14.38 -15.40
N ASN A 156 -24.82 -13.41 -14.69
CA ASN A 156 -25.43 -13.57 -13.35
C ASN A 156 -24.47 -14.00 -12.22
N GLY A 157 -23.16 -13.88 -12.42
CA GLY A 157 -22.15 -14.18 -11.41
C GLY A 157 -20.91 -13.33 -11.59
N TRP A 158 -20.24 -13.03 -10.48
CA TRP A 158 -18.94 -12.38 -10.50
C TRP A 158 -17.87 -13.33 -11.05
N HIS A 159 -17.13 -12.87 -12.03
CA HIS A 159 -16.03 -13.63 -12.64
C HIS A 159 -14.93 -12.67 -13.10
N TRP A 160 -13.71 -13.21 -13.22
CA TRP A 160 -12.57 -12.48 -13.76
C TRP A 160 -12.50 -12.69 -15.26
N ILE A 161 -12.33 -11.60 -16.01
CA ILE A 161 -12.11 -11.60 -17.45
C ILE A 161 -10.98 -10.62 -17.79
N ASN A 162 -10.26 -10.85 -18.88
CA ASN A 162 -9.18 -10.00 -19.38
C ASN A 162 -9.26 -9.73 -20.89
N SER A 163 -10.44 -9.90 -21.48
CA SER A 163 -10.59 -9.96 -22.92
C SER A 163 -11.84 -9.26 -23.42
N PHE A 164 -11.86 -8.99 -24.72
CA PHE A 164 -13.09 -8.77 -25.46
C PHE A 164 -13.34 -9.90 -26.44
N GLN A 165 -14.57 -10.39 -26.50
CA GLN A 165 -14.94 -11.44 -27.46
C GLN A 165 -15.72 -10.82 -28.64
N SER A 166 -15.00 -10.39 -29.67
CA SER A 166 -15.57 -9.90 -30.94
C SER A 166 -15.79 -11.03 -31.96
N HIS A 167 -15.08 -12.15 -31.82
CA HIS A 167 -15.03 -13.27 -32.77
C HIS A 167 -14.99 -14.64 -32.04
N GLU A 168 -14.79 -15.75 -32.76
CA GLU A 168 -14.65 -17.11 -32.17
C GLU A 168 -13.49 -17.22 -31.14
N VAL A 169 -12.51 -16.31 -31.18
CA VAL A 169 -11.37 -16.28 -30.27
C VAL A 169 -11.39 -14.98 -29.46
N PRO A 170 -11.38 -15.03 -28.11
CA PRO A 170 -11.28 -13.84 -27.28
C PRO A 170 -9.95 -13.11 -27.46
N GLU A 171 -9.99 -11.79 -27.56
CA GLU A 171 -8.82 -10.92 -27.67
C GLU A 171 -8.42 -10.41 -26.29
N ILE A 172 -7.22 -10.79 -25.83
CA ILE A 172 -6.70 -10.34 -24.53
C ILE A 172 -6.40 -8.84 -24.59
N VAL A 173 -6.92 -8.10 -23.61
CA VAL A 173 -6.70 -6.66 -23.50
C VAL A 173 -5.40 -6.39 -22.75
N THR A 174 -4.49 -5.70 -23.44
CA THR A 174 -3.19 -5.28 -22.91
C THR A 174 -3.01 -3.77 -23.05
N LEU A 175 -2.24 -3.20 -22.12
CA LEU A 175 -1.98 -1.77 -22.04
C LEU A 175 -0.47 -1.55 -22.07
N GLN A 176 0.01 -0.73 -23.00
CA GLN A 176 1.40 -0.26 -23.00
C GLN A 176 1.48 0.97 -22.09
N LEU A 177 2.18 0.86 -20.97
CA LEU A 177 2.26 1.90 -19.95
C LEU A 177 3.70 2.36 -19.73
N SER A 178 3.88 3.66 -19.54
CA SER A 178 5.15 4.25 -19.11
C SER A 178 5.28 4.18 -17.59
N ALA A 179 6.46 4.48 -17.04
CA ALA A 179 6.55 4.74 -15.61
C ALA A 179 5.88 6.10 -15.30
N GLY A 180 5.19 6.19 -14.18
CA GLY A 180 4.52 7.40 -13.72
C GLY A 180 3.03 7.21 -13.47
N SER A 181 2.32 8.33 -13.34
CA SER A 181 0.90 8.31 -13.02
C SER A 181 0.05 8.15 -14.27
N HIS A 182 -0.96 7.29 -14.16
CA HIS A 182 -1.90 6.96 -15.22
C HIS A 182 -3.34 7.05 -14.73
N LEU A 183 -4.26 7.20 -15.68
CA LEU A 183 -5.68 7.33 -15.41
C LEU A 183 -6.46 6.32 -16.24
N ILE A 184 -7.06 5.31 -15.60
CA ILE A 184 -7.96 4.36 -16.26
C ILE A 184 -9.40 4.83 -16.12
N LYS A 185 -10.15 4.79 -17.22
CA LYS A 185 -11.55 5.16 -17.30
C LYS A 185 -12.36 3.99 -17.85
N ILE A 186 -13.40 3.63 -17.12
CA ILE A 186 -14.42 2.65 -17.50
C ILE A 186 -15.68 3.40 -17.90
N ARG A 187 -16.29 3.07 -19.03
CA ARG A 187 -17.53 3.68 -19.52
C ARG A 187 -18.53 2.61 -19.95
N GLY A 188 -19.82 2.85 -19.72
CA GLY A 188 -20.87 1.97 -20.22
C GLY A 188 -20.89 1.92 -21.75
N ARG A 189 -20.94 0.71 -22.32
CA ARG A 189 -21.04 0.50 -23.78
C ARG A 189 -22.46 0.19 -24.23
N GLU A 190 -23.21 -0.54 -23.41
CA GLU A 190 -24.52 -1.10 -23.78
C GLU A 190 -25.63 -0.61 -22.85
N ALA A 191 -26.86 -0.70 -23.34
CA ALA A 191 -28.08 -0.48 -22.56
C ALA A 191 -28.91 -1.75 -22.57
N GLY A 192 -29.72 -1.97 -21.52
CA GLY A 192 -30.58 -3.15 -21.41
C GLY A 192 -30.32 -4.02 -20.19
N GLY A 193 -29.51 -3.54 -19.25
CA GLY A 193 -29.25 -4.19 -17.97
C GLY A 193 -28.13 -3.51 -17.19
N LEU A 194 -27.92 -3.93 -15.95
CA LEU A 194 -26.81 -3.45 -15.12
C LEU A 194 -25.59 -4.31 -15.38
N PHE A 195 -24.53 -3.71 -15.93
CA PHE A 195 -23.20 -4.28 -15.80
C PHE A 195 -22.55 -3.82 -14.49
N GLY A 196 -21.75 -4.69 -13.89
CA GLY A 196 -20.96 -4.39 -12.70
C GLY A 196 -19.49 -4.63 -12.93
N VAL A 197 -18.65 -3.71 -12.44
CA VAL A 197 -17.21 -3.89 -12.28
C VAL A 197 -16.89 -3.69 -10.81
N ASP A 198 -16.25 -4.68 -10.21
CA ASP A 198 -15.90 -4.71 -8.79
C ASP A 198 -14.44 -4.28 -8.59
N LYS A 199 -13.52 -4.97 -9.28
CA LYS A 199 -12.07 -4.77 -9.13
C LYS A 199 -11.37 -4.79 -10.48
N ILE A 200 -10.26 -4.06 -10.56
CA ILE A 200 -9.32 -4.08 -11.68
C ILE A 200 -7.98 -4.63 -11.19
N LEU A 201 -7.33 -5.45 -12.01
CA LEU A 201 -5.93 -5.82 -11.85
C LEU A 201 -5.16 -5.44 -13.13
N LEU A 202 -4.05 -4.73 -12.95
CA LEU A 202 -3.03 -4.55 -13.97
C LEU A 202 -1.81 -5.38 -13.57
N THR A 203 -1.36 -6.29 -14.42
CA THR A 203 -0.22 -7.16 -14.11
C THR A 203 0.77 -7.21 -15.25
N GLY A 204 2.07 -7.07 -14.93
CA GLY A 204 3.15 -7.32 -15.88
C GLY A 204 3.40 -8.81 -16.14
N ASN A 205 2.70 -9.71 -15.43
CA ASN A 205 2.87 -11.15 -15.58
C ASN A 205 1.82 -11.73 -16.56
N PRO A 206 2.23 -12.19 -17.76
CA PRO A 206 1.30 -12.75 -18.76
C PRO A 206 0.58 -14.03 -18.31
N ASN A 207 1.09 -14.70 -17.28
CA ASN A 207 0.55 -15.95 -16.76
C ASN A 207 -0.24 -15.74 -15.46
N TYR A 208 -0.44 -14.50 -15.01
CA TYR A 208 -1.20 -14.23 -13.80
C TYR A 208 -2.68 -14.43 -14.06
N ILE A 209 -3.32 -15.27 -13.24
CA ILE A 209 -4.76 -15.52 -13.27
C ILE A 209 -5.30 -15.15 -11.89
N PRO A 210 -6.04 -14.04 -11.76
CA PRO A 210 -6.67 -13.67 -10.49
C PRO A 210 -7.76 -14.68 -10.11
N ASN A 211 -7.91 -14.93 -8.82
CA ASN A 211 -8.94 -15.80 -8.28
C ASN A 211 -9.77 -15.08 -7.21
N GLU A 212 -10.94 -15.64 -6.89
CA GLU A 212 -11.84 -15.16 -5.84
C GLU A 212 -12.08 -13.63 -5.89
N LEU A 213 -11.68 -12.91 -4.83
CA LEU A 213 -11.81 -11.46 -4.69
C LEU A 213 -10.53 -10.68 -5.07
N GLY A 214 -9.42 -11.37 -5.38
CA GLY A 214 -8.11 -10.72 -5.55
C GLY A 214 -7.54 -10.11 -4.27
N GLU A 215 -6.38 -9.44 -4.37
CA GLU A 215 -5.74 -8.75 -3.23
C GLU A 215 -6.42 -7.39 -2.92
N SER A 216 -6.02 -6.74 -1.81
CA SER A 216 -6.57 -5.43 -1.43
C SER A 216 -6.14 -4.37 -2.44
N GLY A 217 -7.08 -3.53 -2.89
CA GLY A 217 -6.72 -2.45 -3.81
C GLY A 217 -5.88 -1.35 -3.16
N GLU A 218 -4.91 -0.85 -3.92
CA GLU A 218 -3.99 0.22 -3.52
C GLU A 218 -4.67 1.59 -3.45
N ASN A 219 -5.76 1.77 -4.20
CA ASN A 219 -6.59 2.98 -4.22
C ASN A 219 -7.66 2.99 -3.12
N LYS A 220 -7.75 1.94 -2.30
CA LYS A 220 -8.63 1.92 -1.14
C LYS A 220 -8.17 3.02 -0.18
N PRO A 221 -9.03 3.97 0.23
CA PRO A 221 -8.71 4.92 1.26
C PRO A 221 -8.23 4.13 2.48
N LEU A 222 -7.01 4.44 2.92
CA LEU A 222 -6.50 3.89 4.15
C LEU A 222 -7.56 4.11 5.23
N PRO A 223 -7.87 3.11 6.07
CA PRO A 223 -8.73 3.32 7.22
C PRO A 223 -8.27 4.57 7.96
N PRO A 224 -9.15 5.33 8.65
CA PRO A 224 -8.73 6.49 9.45
C PRO A 224 -7.55 6.16 10.41
N GLN A 225 -7.43 4.88 10.79
CA GLN A 225 -6.38 4.26 11.60
C GLN A 225 -4.96 4.25 10.95
N GLN A 226 -4.84 4.53 9.64
CA GLN A 226 -3.60 4.47 8.85
C GLN A 226 -3.34 5.75 8.05
N GLN A 227 -4.16 6.80 8.20
CA GLN A 227 -3.89 8.08 7.57
C GLN A 227 -2.53 8.61 8.05
N THR A 228 -1.54 8.52 7.16
CA THR A 228 -0.21 9.08 7.41
C THR A 228 -0.33 10.59 7.28
N LEU A 229 -0.14 11.27 8.41
CA LEU A 229 -0.15 12.73 8.51
C LEU A 229 1.20 13.30 8.05
N PHE A 230 2.27 12.55 8.26
CA PHE A 230 3.63 12.92 7.86
C PHE A 230 4.53 11.69 7.79
N PHE A 231 5.46 11.69 6.84
CA PHE A 231 6.52 10.71 6.74
C PHE A 231 7.79 11.37 6.20
N ASP A 232 8.93 11.04 6.79
CA ASP A 232 10.25 11.40 6.27
C ASP A 232 11.28 10.35 6.69
N ASN A 233 11.98 9.78 5.72
CA ASN A 233 13.11 8.87 5.92
C ASN A 233 14.44 9.52 5.52
N PHE A 234 14.44 10.82 5.23
CA PHE A 234 15.63 11.63 4.95
C PHE A 234 16.47 11.25 3.70
N GLU A 235 16.13 10.16 2.99
CA GLU A 235 16.92 9.64 1.85
C GLU A 235 17.04 10.59 0.67
N ARG A 236 16.03 11.43 0.45
CA ARG A 236 15.97 12.33 -0.71
C ARG A 236 16.78 13.62 -0.56
N TYR A 237 17.34 13.90 0.62
CA TYR A 237 17.98 15.17 0.89
C TYR A 237 19.49 15.12 0.69
N PRO A 238 20.11 16.24 0.25
CA PRO A 238 21.55 16.36 0.19
C PRO A 238 22.20 16.33 1.59
N LEU A 239 23.38 15.72 1.66
CA LEU A 239 24.17 15.63 2.89
C LEU A 239 24.64 17.01 3.37
N GLY A 240 24.76 17.17 4.69
CA GLY A 240 25.26 18.39 5.34
C GLY A 240 24.25 19.55 5.38
N LEU A 241 23.03 19.35 4.89
CA LEU A 241 22.00 20.39 4.83
C LEU A 241 20.79 20.02 5.69
N ILE A 242 20.12 21.07 6.19
CA ILE A 242 18.79 20.91 6.78
C ILE A 242 17.77 20.67 5.65
N PRO A 243 16.92 19.64 5.75
CA PRO A 243 15.84 19.44 4.80
C PRO A 243 14.89 20.65 4.73
N LEU A 244 14.50 21.09 3.53
CA LEU A 244 13.57 22.24 3.36
C LEU A 244 12.21 22.04 4.05
N ALA A 245 11.80 20.78 4.22
CA ALA A 245 10.57 20.42 4.92
C ALA A 245 10.69 20.55 6.45
N TRP A 246 11.85 20.93 6.97
CA TRP A 246 12.15 21.04 8.40
C TRP A 246 12.62 22.44 8.75
N ALA A 247 12.24 22.87 9.95
CA ALA A 247 12.72 24.08 10.59
C ALA A 247 13.43 23.72 11.89
N SER A 248 14.26 24.63 12.39
CA SER A 248 14.94 24.50 13.68
C SER A 248 15.00 25.83 14.40
N ASN A 249 14.99 25.80 15.73
CA ASN A 249 15.07 27.00 16.56
C ASN A 249 16.52 27.37 16.97
N THR A 250 17.34 26.35 17.21
CA THR A 250 18.68 26.42 17.80
C THR A 250 19.45 25.14 17.45
N GLY A 251 20.76 25.14 17.71
CA GLY A 251 21.65 24.04 17.35
C GLY A 251 21.89 23.94 15.85
N THR A 252 22.62 22.91 15.47
CA THR A 252 22.86 22.57 14.06
C THR A 252 22.12 21.28 13.73
N TRP A 253 21.45 21.27 12.58
CA TRP A 253 20.71 20.12 12.08
C TRP A 253 21.08 19.86 10.63
N GLN A 254 21.32 18.61 10.29
CA GLN A 254 21.81 18.22 8.97
C GLN A 254 21.52 16.76 8.66
N VAL A 255 21.48 16.42 7.37
CA VAL A 255 21.46 15.02 6.92
C VAL A 255 22.88 14.46 6.85
N VAL A 256 23.11 13.30 7.45
CA VAL A 256 24.40 12.59 7.50
C VAL A 256 24.21 11.11 7.16
N VAL A 257 25.29 10.41 6.82
CA VAL A 257 25.25 8.96 6.52
C VAL A 257 25.58 8.14 7.77
N ASP A 258 24.73 7.16 8.08
CA ASP A 258 24.93 6.15 9.13
C ASP A 258 24.28 4.82 8.70
N GLY A 259 24.87 4.19 7.68
CA GLY A 259 24.23 3.14 6.90
C GLY A 259 23.37 3.73 5.79
N THR A 260 22.28 4.40 6.15
CA THR A 260 21.43 5.20 5.25
C THR A 260 21.53 6.68 5.57
N ASN A 261 20.82 7.55 4.84
CA ASN A 261 20.74 8.96 5.19
C ASN A 261 19.90 9.14 6.46
N THR A 262 20.40 9.92 7.41
CA THR A 262 19.78 10.11 8.72
C THR A 262 19.80 11.58 9.10
N TYR A 263 18.91 11.98 10.01
CA TYR A 263 18.85 13.35 10.48
C TYR A 263 19.60 13.50 11.80
N GLU A 264 20.66 14.29 11.80
CA GLU A 264 21.50 14.55 12.96
C GLU A 264 21.21 15.93 13.54
N GLY A 265 20.96 15.97 14.84
CA GLY A 265 20.93 17.21 15.62
C GLY A 265 22.15 17.29 16.52
N TYR A 266 22.75 18.47 16.61
CA TYR A 266 23.86 18.76 17.52
C TYR A 266 23.64 20.07 18.27
N MET A 267 24.00 20.07 19.56
CA MET A 267 24.06 21.27 20.38
C MET A 267 25.22 21.18 21.38
N GLY A 268 26.15 22.12 21.39
CA GLY A 268 27.30 22.07 22.32
C GLY A 268 26.88 22.06 23.78
N ALA A 269 25.96 22.96 24.16
CA ALA A 269 25.33 22.99 25.48
C ALA A 269 23.88 23.45 25.40
N GLY A 270 22.98 22.82 26.17
CA GLY A 270 21.56 23.18 26.22
C GLY A 270 20.71 22.30 25.31
N ASN A 271 19.58 22.82 24.85
CA ASN A 271 18.61 22.07 24.04
C ASN A 271 18.50 22.68 22.63
N ALA A 272 18.39 21.81 21.63
CA ALA A 272 18.07 22.18 20.26
C ALA A 272 16.84 21.41 19.78
N TYR A 273 16.03 22.03 18.92
CA TYR A 273 14.78 21.47 18.44
C TYR A 273 14.66 21.61 16.94
N SER A 274 14.04 20.61 16.32
CA SER A 274 13.67 20.66 14.92
C SER A 274 12.33 19.99 14.70
N TYR A 275 11.54 20.54 13.78
CA TYR A 275 10.17 20.15 13.52
C TYR A 275 9.83 20.39 12.04
N PRO A 276 8.83 19.69 11.48
CA PRO A 276 8.40 19.95 10.13
C PRO A 276 7.93 21.40 9.95
N ASN A 277 8.39 22.03 8.88
CA ASN A 277 8.06 23.40 8.50
C ASN A 277 6.69 23.45 7.80
N ASN A 278 5.63 23.07 8.53
CA ASN A 278 4.27 23.14 8.02
C ASN A 278 3.30 23.56 9.14
N GLN A 279 2.71 24.74 8.97
CA GLN A 279 1.77 25.31 9.95
C GLN A 279 0.49 24.47 10.09
N SER A 280 0.10 23.68 9.10
CA SER A 280 -1.08 22.81 9.20
C SER A 280 -0.93 21.76 10.32
N HIS A 281 0.31 21.41 10.68
CA HIS A 281 0.57 20.45 11.74
C HIS A 281 0.27 21.00 13.14
N LEU A 282 0.19 22.32 13.33
CA LEU A 282 -0.02 22.96 14.63
C LEU A 282 -1.43 22.75 15.21
N ASN A 283 -2.35 22.17 14.44
CA ASN A 283 -3.71 21.85 14.87
C ASN A 283 -3.95 20.34 15.02
N LEU A 284 -2.93 19.50 14.87
CA LEU A 284 -3.09 18.06 14.95
C LEU A 284 -3.43 17.61 16.37
N ARG A 285 -4.31 16.62 16.45
CA ARG A 285 -4.78 15.95 17.67
C ARG A 285 -4.79 14.46 17.43
N ASN A 286 -4.70 13.69 18.51
CA ASN A 286 -4.91 12.25 18.50
C ASN A 286 -4.06 11.59 17.41
N TYR A 287 -2.74 11.59 17.61
CA TYR A 287 -1.81 11.00 16.65
C TYR A 287 -0.76 10.14 17.35
N ARG A 288 -0.20 9.23 16.55
CA ARG A 288 0.93 8.40 16.88
C ARG A 288 2.14 8.88 16.11
N PHE A 289 3.25 9.04 16.82
CA PHE A 289 4.58 9.37 16.31
C PHE A 289 5.46 8.13 16.43
N GLU A 290 6.09 7.73 15.33
CA GLU A 290 7.03 6.62 15.27
C GLU A 290 8.32 7.10 14.62
N SER A 291 9.48 6.68 15.13
CA SER A 291 10.79 7.04 14.56
C SER A 291 11.88 6.11 15.06
N LYS A 292 12.96 5.97 14.29
CA LYS A 292 14.23 5.44 14.76
C LYS A 292 15.08 6.54 15.40
N PHE A 293 15.92 6.16 16.35
CA PHE A 293 16.89 7.07 16.96
C PHE A 293 18.14 6.34 17.43
N LYS A 294 19.26 7.06 17.48
CA LYS A 294 20.55 6.56 17.97
C LYS A 294 21.21 7.60 18.86
N ILE A 295 21.62 7.16 20.04
CA ILE A 295 22.39 7.95 20.98
C ILE A 295 23.88 7.74 20.69
N LEU A 296 24.63 8.81 20.48
CA LEU A 296 26.05 8.71 20.09
C LEU A 296 27.01 8.95 21.27
N ASN A 297 26.52 9.55 22.35
CA ASN A 297 27.36 10.06 23.44
C ASN A 297 26.84 9.65 24.82
N SER A 298 27.74 9.61 25.82
CA SER A 298 27.40 9.22 27.19
C SER A 298 26.91 10.37 28.09
N SER A 299 27.07 11.62 27.66
CA SER A 299 26.56 12.82 28.35
C SER A 299 25.71 13.66 27.40
N THR A 300 24.54 13.14 27.07
CA THR A 300 23.62 13.70 26.07
C THR A 300 22.16 13.45 26.46
N GLY A 301 21.25 14.05 25.70
CA GLY A 301 19.86 13.69 25.69
C GLY A 301 19.28 13.75 24.29
N ILE A 302 18.25 12.93 24.10
CA ILE A 302 17.50 12.83 22.86
C ILE A 302 16.02 12.85 23.21
N GLY A 303 15.21 13.58 22.44
CA GLY A 303 13.81 13.73 22.76
C GLY A 303 12.90 13.83 21.54
N PHE A 304 11.63 13.59 21.81
CA PHE A 304 10.54 13.62 20.86
C PHE A 304 9.52 14.62 21.38
N ILE A 305 9.19 15.63 20.58
CA ILE A 305 8.19 16.64 20.95
C ILE A 305 6.85 16.31 20.31
N GLY A 306 5.77 16.55 21.04
CA GLY A 306 4.43 16.41 20.53
C GLY A 306 3.50 17.46 21.11
N TYR A 307 2.41 17.71 20.38
CA TYR A 307 1.54 18.86 20.59
C TYR A 307 2.33 20.17 20.62
N HIS A 308 3.30 20.28 19.69
CA HIS A 308 4.09 21.47 19.49
C HIS A 308 3.25 22.63 18.93
N THR A 309 3.26 23.72 19.66
CA THR A 309 2.72 25.03 19.28
C THR A 309 3.84 26.08 19.37
N SER A 310 3.62 27.29 18.87
CA SER A 310 4.64 28.35 18.78
C SER A 310 5.36 28.70 20.08
N GLY A 311 4.86 28.28 21.25
CA GLY A 311 5.53 28.49 22.53
C GLY A 311 5.39 27.34 23.53
N ARG A 312 4.88 26.17 23.14
CA ARG A 312 4.70 25.07 24.11
C ARG A 312 4.63 23.70 23.46
N ALA A 313 5.13 22.67 24.14
CA ALA A 313 4.94 21.28 23.74
C ALA A 313 5.09 20.32 24.92
N TYR A 314 4.61 19.09 24.73
CA TYR A 314 5.13 17.98 25.50
C TYR A 314 6.44 17.51 24.90
N GLN A 315 7.33 17.06 25.76
CA GLN A 315 8.58 16.46 25.33
C GLN A 315 8.86 15.19 26.12
N ILE A 316 9.13 14.12 25.39
CA ILE A 316 9.60 12.85 25.94
C ILE A 316 11.10 12.82 25.69
N ARG A 317 11.91 13.01 26.72
CA ARG A 317 13.37 13.12 26.60
C ARG A 317 14.08 12.04 27.39
N TYR A 318 14.92 11.27 26.73
CA TYR A 318 15.93 10.45 27.37
C TYR A 318 17.17 11.30 27.71
N ARG A 319 17.72 11.15 28.91
CA ARG A 319 19.03 11.70 29.31
C ARG A 319 19.94 10.54 29.71
N SER A 320 21.10 10.43 29.06
CA SER A 320 22.05 9.32 29.25
C SER A 320 22.68 9.27 30.63
N PHE A 321 22.78 10.44 31.29
CA PHE A 321 23.16 10.55 32.69
C PHE A 321 22.05 11.32 33.43
N PRO A 322 21.35 10.69 34.40
CA PRO A 322 21.64 9.40 35.04
C PRO A 322 21.05 8.15 34.33
N GLY A 323 20.46 8.27 33.14
CA GLY A 323 19.74 7.16 32.50
C GLY A 323 18.27 7.19 32.86
N GLN A 324 17.57 8.19 32.32
CA GLN A 324 16.17 8.46 32.65
C GLN A 324 15.40 9.00 31.44
N ILE A 325 14.11 8.66 31.37
CA ILE A 325 13.14 9.28 30.47
C ILE A 325 12.33 10.30 31.28
N PHE A 326 12.26 11.52 30.76
CA PHE A 326 11.49 12.63 31.30
C PHE A 326 10.30 12.87 30.38
N ILE A 327 9.10 12.98 30.96
CA ILE A 327 7.97 13.64 30.31
C ILE A 327 7.97 15.07 30.85
N GLU A 328 8.14 16.04 29.96
CA GLU A 328 8.30 17.44 30.27
C GLU A 328 7.23 18.29 29.57
N ASP A 329 6.89 19.41 30.21
CA ASP A 329 6.14 20.52 29.62
C ASP A 329 7.11 21.66 29.35
N ILE A 330 7.40 21.91 28.07
CA ILE A 330 8.31 22.99 27.67
C ILE A 330 7.48 24.22 27.35
N SER A 331 7.83 25.37 27.94
CA SER A 331 7.10 26.65 27.83
C SER A 331 7.73 27.64 26.83
N ASN A 332 8.79 27.23 26.15
CA ASN A 332 9.45 27.95 25.08
C ASN A 332 10.39 27.00 24.31
N PHE A 333 10.80 27.45 23.13
CA PHE A 333 11.82 26.80 22.29
C PHE A 333 13.06 27.69 22.24
N ASN A 334 13.61 28.09 23.39
CA ASN A 334 14.82 28.93 23.45
C ASN A 334 16.06 28.15 23.92
N GLY A 335 15.93 26.86 24.22
CA GLY A 335 17.01 26.01 24.71
C GLY A 335 16.99 25.75 26.22
N GLU A 336 16.06 26.36 26.98
CA GLU A 336 15.86 26.14 28.42
C GLU A 336 15.25 24.77 28.74
N LEU A 337 15.34 24.37 30.01
CA LEU A 337 14.72 23.12 30.50
C LEU A 337 13.21 23.31 30.69
N GLY A 338 12.45 22.26 30.34
CA GLY A 338 11.02 22.21 30.63
C GLY A 338 10.72 21.89 32.09
N GLN A 339 9.45 22.00 32.46
CA GLN A 339 8.95 21.48 33.73
C GLN A 339 8.85 19.96 33.65
N ASP A 340 9.57 19.26 34.52
CA ASP A 340 9.46 17.81 34.65
C ASP A 340 8.07 17.43 35.19
N LEU A 341 7.28 16.69 34.40
CA LEU A 341 5.96 16.18 34.79
C LEU A 341 6.07 14.76 35.38
N ARG A 342 6.98 13.95 34.82
CA ARG A 342 7.24 12.58 35.26
C ARG A 342 8.62 12.12 34.85
N ILE A 343 9.25 11.27 35.66
CA ILE A 343 10.58 10.70 35.42
C ILE A 343 10.49 9.17 35.54
N PHE A 344 11.16 8.46 34.63
CA PHE A 344 11.25 7.01 34.60
C PHE A 344 12.71 6.60 34.48
N ASN A 345 13.16 5.64 35.28
CA ASN A 345 14.48 5.06 35.11
C ASN A 345 14.49 4.17 33.87
N TYR A 346 15.44 4.40 32.98
CA TYR A 346 15.58 3.64 31.75
C TYR A 346 17.02 3.76 31.25
N SER A 347 17.59 2.72 30.69
CA SER A 347 18.98 2.76 30.21
C SER A 347 19.04 2.35 28.76
N LEU A 348 19.72 3.17 27.97
CA LEU A 348 19.99 2.92 26.56
C LEU A 348 21.50 2.83 26.37
N GLN A 349 21.90 1.97 25.45
CA GLN A 349 23.30 1.86 25.06
C GLN A 349 23.58 2.83 23.91
N LYS A 350 24.77 3.42 23.90
CA LYS A 350 25.21 4.26 22.79
C LYS A 350 25.49 3.41 21.55
N ASP A 351 25.45 4.04 20.38
CA ASP A 351 25.75 3.46 19.07
C ASP A 351 24.81 2.33 18.64
N ILE A 352 23.64 2.22 19.27
CA ILE A 352 22.57 1.28 18.91
C ILE A 352 21.37 2.05 18.37
N TRP A 353 20.80 1.56 17.27
CA TRP A 353 19.51 2.04 16.76
C TRP A 353 18.37 1.48 17.60
N TYR A 354 17.53 2.38 18.07
CA TYR A 354 16.29 2.08 18.77
C TYR A 354 15.11 2.61 17.96
N ARG A 355 13.93 2.06 18.22
CA ARG A 355 12.66 2.62 17.78
C ARG A 355 11.94 3.26 18.96
N VAL A 356 11.21 4.33 18.68
CA VAL A 356 10.24 4.93 19.58
C VAL A 356 8.87 4.90 18.93
N LYS A 357 7.85 4.70 19.77
CA LYS A 357 6.46 4.95 19.44
C LYS A 357 5.83 5.78 20.55
N VAL A 358 5.25 6.92 20.20
CA VAL A 358 4.56 7.82 21.12
C VAL A 358 3.14 8.07 20.65
N GLU A 359 2.15 7.83 21.49
CA GLU A 359 0.76 8.23 21.24
C GLU A 359 0.43 9.46 22.07
N PHE A 360 -0.13 10.48 21.42
CA PHE A 360 -0.72 11.65 22.06
C PHE A 360 -2.23 11.61 21.82
N GLU A 361 -3.00 11.49 22.89
CA GLU A 361 -4.46 11.38 22.84
C GLU A 361 -5.09 12.44 23.73
N THR A 362 -6.02 13.21 23.18
CA THR A 362 -6.75 14.24 23.89
C THR A 362 -8.17 13.78 24.18
N GLN A 363 -8.48 13.74 25.47
CA GLN A 363 -9.82 13.49 25.99
C GLN A 363 -10.35 14.76 26.68
N THR A 364 -11.64 14.74 27.01
CA THR A 364 -12.33 15.88 27.64
C THR A 364 -11.64 16.36 28.93
N SER A 365 -11.17 15.44 29.77
CA SER A 365 -10.56 15.77 31.08
C SER A 365 -9.03 15.63 31.14
N LYS A 366 -8.40 15.03 30.13
CA LYS A 366 -6.96 14.71 30.16
C LYS A 366 -6.31 14.66 28.80
N THR A 367 -4.98 14.73 28.79
CA THR A 367 -4.15 14.33 27.66
C THR A 367 -3.36 13.10 28.07
N ILE A 368 -3.43 12.04 27.27
CA ILE A 368 -2.73 10.79 27.52
C ILE A 368 -1.51 10.72 26.61
N ILE A 369 -0.38 10.37 27.20
CA ILE A 369 0.88 10.12 26.49
C ILE A 369 1.30 8.67 26.77
N LYS A 370 1.42 7.87 25.71
CA LYS A 370 1.94 6.49 25.81
C LYS A 370 3.24 6.37 25.06
N VAL A 371 4.22 5.67 25.62
CA VAL A 371 5.57 5.53 25.02
C VAL A 371 5.98 4.06 24.98
N LYS A 372 6.51 3.61 23.84
CA LYS A 372 7.32 2.39 23.70
C LYS A 372 8.69 2.76 23.18
N ILE A 373 9.71 2.07 23.67
CA ILE A 373 11.09 2.12 23.18
C ILE A 373 11.61 0.69 23.14
N TRP A 374 12.26 0.31 22.04
CA TRP A 374 12.87 -1.02 21.86
C TRP A 374 14.03 -0.96 20.87
N ASN A 375 14.91 -1.96 20.91
CA ASN A 375 16.01 -2.06 19.95
C ASN A 375 15.44 -2.26 18.53
N ASP A 376 15.97 -1.60 17.51
CA ASP A 376 15.48 -1.73 16.12
C ASP A 376 15.59 -3.16 15.58
N ALA A 377 16.53 -3.95 16.12
CA ALA A 377 16.71 -5.36 15.76
C ALA A 377 15.71 -6.31 16.46
N GLU A 378 14.90 -5.81 17.39
CA GLU A 378 13.93 -6.60 18.15
C GLU A 378 12.49 -6.31 17.69
N ASN A 379 11.58 -7.23 17.99
CA ASN A 379 10.15 -7.03 17.75
C ASN A 379 9.59 -5.94 18.67
N GLU A 380 8.59 -5.20 18.18
CA GLU A 380 7.88 -4.22 18.99
C GLU A 380 7.29 -4.87 20.25
N PRO A 381 7.49 -4.29 21.45
CA PRO A 381 6.88 -4.77 22.68
C PRO A 381 5.35 -4.74 22.59
N SER A 382 4.68 -5.77 23.10
CA SER A 382 3.21 -5.81 23.15
C SER A 382 2.62 -4.81 24.16
N THR A 383 3.39 -4.40 25.17
CA THR A 383 2.96 -3.47 26.22
C THR A 383 3.58 -2.09 26.07
N TRP A 384 2.91 -1.07 26.61
CA TRP A 384 3.44 0.29 26.70
C TRP A 384 4.45 0.37 27.85
N LEU A 385 5.63 0.95 27.58
CA LEU A 385 6.64 1.21 28.61
C LEU A 385 6.16 2.30 29.57
N ILE A 386 5.52 3.34 29.03
CA ILE A 386 4.96 4.46 29.80
C ILE A 386 3.52 4.70 29.37
N THR A 387 2.65 4.97 30.33
CA THR A 387 1.36 5.64 30.13
C THR A 387 1.26 6.75 31.17
N TYR A 388 1.15 8.00 30.71
CA TYR A 388 1.06 9.19 31.55
C TYR A 388 -0.21 9.97 31.19
N GLU A 389 -0.87 10.51 32.21
CA GLU A 389 -2.09 11.30 32.05
C GLU A 389 -1.86 12.70 32.62
N ASP A 390 -1.96 13.72 31.76
CA ASP A 390 -1.98 15.12 32.18
C ASP A 390 -3.42 15.57 32.38
N THR A 391 -3.81 15.78 33.64
CA THR A 391 -5.13 16.26 34.07
C THR A 391 -5.12 17.75 34.42
N ARG A 392 -3.99 18.46 34.25
CA ARG A 392 -3.91 19.89 34.55
C ARG A 392 -4.90 20.67 33.69
N SER A 393 -5.48 21.72 34.26
CA SER A 393 -6.43 22.59 33.55
C SER A 393 -5.81 23.30 32.35
N ASN A 394 -4.50 23.58 32.42
CA ASN A 394 -3.71 24.20 31.36
C ASN A 394 -2.93 23.17 30.52
N ARG A 395 -3.33 21.88 30.48
CA ARG A 395 -2.66 20.86 29.67
C ARG A 395 -2.64 21.21 28.17
N ILE A 396 -1.69 20.66 27.44
CA ILE A 396 -1.60 20.82 25.98
C ILE A 396 -2.50 19.78 25.31
N GLN A 397 -3.25 20.18 24.29
CA GLN A 397 -4.33 19.38 23.69
C GLN A 397 -4.19 19.15 22.17
N GLN A 398 -3.24 19.84 21.53
CA GLN A 398 -3.02 19.75 20.09
C GLN A 398 -1.67 20.37 19.75
N GLY A 399 -1.17 20.06 18.56
CA GLY A 399 0.01 20.67 17.99
C GLY A 399 0.80 19.70 17.12
N GLY A 400 1.89 20.21 16.55
CA GLY A 400 2.79 19.43 15.72
C GLY A 400 3.70 18.51 16.53
N PHE A 401 4.75 18.05 15.87
CA PHE A 401 5.69 17.07 16.40
C PHE A 401 7.10 17.38 15.89
N GLY A 402 8.10 16.66 16.40
CA GLY A 402 9.48 16.83 15.98
C GLY A 402 10.46 16.22 16.97
N TYR A 403 11.68 16.73 16.95
CA TYR A 403 12.80 16.22 17.69
C TYR A 403 13.42 17.25 18.62
N ASN A 404 14.12 16.73 19.62
CA ASN A 404 14.99 17.47 20.50
C ASN A 404 16.33 16.73 20.64
N VAL A 405 17.43 17.49 20.65
CA VAL A 405 18.71 17.01 21.17
C VAL A 405 19.14 17.90 22.33
N ARG A 406 19.87 17.31 23.27
CA ARG A 406 20.49 18.00 24.39
C ARG A 406 21.95 17.58 24.46
N HIS A 407 22.87 18.53 24.38
CA HIS A 407 24.32 18.28 24.48
C HIS A 407 24.87 17.25 23.49
N LEU A 408 25.79 17.64 22.61
CA LEU A 408 26.41 16.77 21.60
C LEU A 408 25.40 16.23 20.55
N ALA A 409 25.91 15.41 19.64
CA ALA A 409 25.15 14.91 18.49
C ALA A 409 24.34 13.67 18.85
N ASN A 410 23.13 13.56 18.27
CA ASN A 410 22.35 12.32 18.19
C ASN A 410 21.62 12.26 16.84
N ARG A 411 21.15 11.06 16.46
CA ARG A 411 20.55 10.80 15.15
C ARG A 411 19.14 10.29 15.25
N PHE A 412 18.36 10.62 14.22
CA PHE A 412 16.98 10.23 14.02
C PHE A 412 16.79 9.72 12.60
N ASP A 413 15.83 8.83 12.42
CA ASP A 413 15.46 8.32 11.11
C ASP A 413 14.00 7.84 11.08
N ASP A 414 13.47 7.56 9.90
CA ASP A 414 12.18 6.91 9.65
C ASP A 414 11.00 7.50 10.45
N ILE A 415 10.83 8.83 10.45
CA ILE A 415 9.69 9.42 11.13
C ILE A 415 8.41 9.12 10.36
N LYS A 416 7.42 8.62 11.10
CA LYS A 416 6.06 8.44 10.62
C LYS A 416 5.08 8.95 11.66
N VAL A 417 4.16 9.80 11.23
CA VAL A 417 3.05 10.28 12.06
C VAL A 417 1.75 9.82 11.46
N THR A 418 0.92 9.14 12.26
CA THR A 418 -0.37 8.59 11.84
C THR A 418 -1.48 9.06 12.77
N ARG A 419 -2.69 9.21 12.25
CA ARG A 419 -3.85 9.53 13.08
C ARG A 419 -4.22 8.34 13.98
N LEU A 420 -4.59 8.60 15.24
CA LEU A 420 -5.15 7.61 16.15
C LEU A 420 -6.63 7.36 15.82
N PRO A 421 -7.15 6.15 16.13
CA PRO A 421 -8.59 5.90 16.08
C PRO A 421 -9.35 6.89 16.97
N GLN A 422 -10.52 7.32 16.52
CA GLN A 422 -11.50 8.03 17.37
C GLN A 422 -12.31 7.05 18.20
#